data_AF-A0A956WHF0-F1
#
_entry.id   AF-A0A956WHF0-F1
#
_cell.length_a   1.000
_cell.length_b   1.000
_cell.length_c   1.000
_cell.angle_alpha   90.00
_cell.angle_beta   90.00
_cell.angle_gamma   90.00
#
_symmetry.space_group_name_H-M   'P 1'
#
loop_
_entity.id
_entity.type
_entity.pdbx_description
1 polymer ?
#
loop_
_entity_poly.entity_id
_entity_poly.type
_entity_poly.pdbx_seq_one_letter_code
_entity_poly.pdbx_strand_id
1 'polypeptide(L)'
;GRYLVHLVNQAPVEVYAAFLQLPGGTAIDDFSALLTDPATVEPPEWYYTTFAPGGISATPGEESWVVLDLPEGVYAVNSDVPEAGLPAVELEVTGEALADLPVPAATAKVDMVEMMFHFDPPIVAGSQILEVTNSGEQMHFFTLASVPAGTTVEDFMGLAASFSGTPTESSLAFDDIQPYFDTANQSPGTTAWAALNVDPGTYLALCFVPDPATGAPHAMLGMVDVLTIA
;
A
#
# COMPACT_ATOMS: atom_id res chain seq x y z
N GLY A 1 -9.53 -10.72 14.84
CA GLY A 1 -9.97 -11.76 13.88
C GLY A 1 -9.82 -11.29 12.43
N ARG A 2 -10.53 -11.93 11.50
CA ARG A 2 -10.58 -11.54 10.07
C ARG A 2 -11.79 -10.64 9.83
N TYR A 3 -11.58 -9.47 9.23
CA TYR A 3 -12.60 -8.46 9.04
C TYR A 3 -12.69 -8.06 7.58
N LEU A 4 -13.91 -7.87 7.09
CA LEU A 4 -14.16 -7.14 5.84
C LEU A 4 -14.22 -5.65 6.17
N VAL A 5 -13.28 -4.89 5.61
CA VAL A 5 -13.26 -3.43 5.63
C VAL A 5 -13.91 -2.94 4.34
N HIS A 6 -14.88 -2.03 4.46
CA HIS A 6 -15.53 -1.34 3.36
C HIS A 6 -15.22 0.15 3.50
N LEU A 7 -14.44 0.66 2.55
CA LEU A 7 -14.09 2.07 2.46
C LEU A 7 -15.01 2.75 1.45
N VAL A 8 -15.66 3.83 1.85
CA VAL A 8 -16.49 4.67 0.97
C VAL A 8 -15.85 6.05 0.92
N ASN A 9 -15.34 6.47 -0.24
CA ASN A 9 -14.69 7.75 -0.37
C ASN A 9 -15.68 8.88 -0.69
N GLN A 10 -15.83 9.80 0.26
CA GLN A 10 -16.64 11.02 0.12
C GLN A 10 -15.79 12.29 -0.06
N ALA A 11 -14.47 12.18 -0.04
CA ALA A 11 -13.55 13.27 -0.23
C ALA A 11 -13.34 13.57 -1.74
N PRO A 12 -12.90 14.79 -2.09
CA PRO A 12 -12.59 15.16 -3.49
C PRO A 12 -11.22 14.67 -3.95
N VAL A 13 -10.51 13.88 -3.13
CA VAL A 13 -9.18 13.31 -3.38
C VAL A 13 -9.20 11.82 -3.02
N GLU A 14 -8.20 11.06 -3.45
CA GLU A 14 -8.01 9.68 -2.98
C GLU A 14 -7.88 9.64 -1.44
N VAL A 15 -8.41 8.59 -0.83
CA VAL A 15 -8.29 8.36 0.61
C VAL A 15 -7.90 6.92 0.88
N TYR A 16 -7.31 6.70 2.05
CA TYR A 16 -6.89 5.39 2.50
C TYR A 16 -7.59 5.03 3.81
N ALA A 17 -7.82 3.74 4.00
CA ALA A 17 -7.98 3.13 5.30
C ALA A 17 -6.73 2.28 5.58
N ALA A 18 -5.63 2.94 5.93
CA ALA A 18 -4.40 2.29 6.35
C ALA A 18 -4.47 1.97 7.84
N PHE A 19 -4.15 0.73 8.22
CA PHE A 19 -4.16 0.29 9.62
C PHE A 19 -2.73 0.16 10.12
N LEU A 20 -2.45 0.74 11.29
CA LEU A 20 -1.20 0.59 11.99
C LEU A 20 -1.47 0.34 13.47
N GLN A 21 -0.97 -0.76 14.02
CA GLN A 21 -1.11 -1.03 15.44
C GLN A 21 -0.29 0.00 16.23
N LEU A 22 -0.93 0.64 17.22
CA LEU A 22 -0.28 1.55 18.13
C LEU A 22 0.39 0.74 19.24
N PRO A 23 1.70 0.90 19.47
CA PRO A 23 2.36 0.28 20.63
C PRO A 23 1.67 0.68 21.93
N GLY A 24 1.73 -0.19 22.94
CA GLY A 24 1.06 0.04 24.22
C GLY A 24 1.45 1.39 24.85
N GLY A 25 0.46 2.25 25.06
CA GLY A 25 0.65 3.59 25.65
C GLY A 25 0.93 4.72 24.65
N THR A 26 1.06 4.43 23.35
CA THR A 26 1.12 5.46 22.31
C THR A 26 -0.25 6.11 22.12
N ALA A 27 -0.32 7.43 22.22
CA ALA A 27 -1.55 8.17 21.95
C ALA A 27 -1.72 8.40 20.44
N ILE A 28 -2.97 8.39 19.95
CA ILE A 28 -3.28 8.71 18.55
C ILE A 28 -2.79 10.12 18.13
N ASP A 29 -2.72 11.06 19.07
CA ASP A 29 -2.18 12.41 18.82
C ASP A 29 -0.67 12.37 18.51
N ASP A 30 0.08 11.49 19.17
CA ASP A 30 1.52 11.31 18.90
C ASP A 30 1.73 10.72 17.50
N PHE A 31 0.89 9.76 17.11
CA PHE A 31 0.89 9.21 15.76
C PHE A 31 0.49 10.26 14.71
N SER A 32 -0.56 11.03 14.99
CA SER A 32 -1.06 12.07 14.07
C SER A 32 -0.01 13.13 13.78
N ALA A 33 0.85 13.47 14.76
CA ALA A 33 1.97 14.38 14.55
C ALA A 33 2.96 13.89 13.47
N LEU A 34 3.18 12.58 13.34
CA LEU A 34 4.04 11.98 12.31
C LEU A 34 3.50 12.24 10.90
N LEU A 35 2.18 12.22 10.73
CA LEU A 35 1.52 12.39 9.43
C LEU A 35 1.55 13.84 8.93
N THR A 36 1.69 14.81 9.83
CA THR A 36 1.58 16.24 9.47
C THR A 36 2.84 16.85 8.87
N ASP A 37 4.02 16.28 9.11
CA ASP A 37 5.28 16.76 8.53
C ASP A 37 6.31 15.62 8.41
N PRO A 38 6.08 14.64 7.53
CA PRO A 38 6.97 13.48 7.36
C PRO A 38 8.37 13.85 6.83
N ALA A 39 8.54 15.06 6.28
CA ALA A 39 9.82 15.55 5.80
C ALA A 39 10.73 16.09 6.92
N THR A 40 10.16 16.49 8.06
CA THR A 40 10.92 17.04 9.20
C THR A 40 10.79 16.23 10.48
N VAL A 41 9.80 15.36 10.58
CA VAL A 41 9.59 14.46 11.72
C VAL A 41 10.14 13.08 11.38
N GLU A 42 11.25 12.73 12.00
CA GLU A 42 11.80 11.38 11.91
C GLU A 42 10.81 10.38 12.53
N PRO A 43 10.37 9.35 11.79
CA PRO A 43 9.49 8.34 12.35
C PRO A 43 10.15 7.67 13.55
N PRO A 44 9.42 7.41 14.64
CA PRO A 44 9.98 6.72 15.79
C PRO A 44 10.40 5.30 15.40
N GLU A 45 11.38 4.74 16.11
CA GLU A 45 11.92 3.39 15.83
C GLU A 45 10.84 2.31 15.74
N TRP A 46 9.75 2.46 16.50
CA TRP A 46 8.63 1.52 16.50
C TRP A 46 7.80 1.56 15.20
N TYR A 47 7.84 2.65 14.42
CA TYR A 47 6.97 2.83 13.25
C TYR A 47 7.18 1.72 12.20
N TYR A 48 8.44 1.36 11.95
CA TYR A 48 8.79 0.32 10.97
C TYR A 48 8.72 -1.11 11.53
N THR A 49 8.56 -1.26 12.84
CA THR A 49 8.54 -2.55 13.53
C THR A 49 7.19 -2.89 14.14
N THR A 50 6.24 -1.94 14.15
CA THR A 50 4.87 -2.20 14.57
C THR A 50 4.11 -3.01 13.52
N PHE A 51 3.00 -3.59 13.96
CA PHE A 51 2.15 -4.41 13.12
C PHE A 51 1.25 -3.56 12.22
N ALA A 52 1.38 -3.73 10.92
CA ALA A 52 0.57 -3.12 9.88
C ALA A 52 -0.05 -4.27 9.06
N PRO A 53 -1.37 -4.49 9.12
CA PRO A 53 -2.02 -5.58 8.38
C PRO A 53 -2.29 -5.22 6.92
N GLY A 54 -2.00 -4.00 6.50
CA GLY A 54 -2.44 -3.41 5.23
C GLY A 54 -3.66 -2.51 5.41
N GLY A 55 -4.40 -2.37 4.33
CA GLY A 55 -5.45 -1.38 4.16
C GLY A 55 -5.94 -1.38 2.72
N ILE A 56 -6.63 -0.30 2.36
CA ILE A 56 -7.15 -0.12 1.00
C ILE A 56 -7.29 1.36 0.68
N SER A 57 -7.00 1.76 -0.55
CA SER A 57 -7.34 3.08 -1.08
C SER A 57 -8.66 3.09 -1.84
N ALA A 58 -9.27 4.27 -1.96
CA ALA A 58 -10.41 4.52 -2.82
C ALA A 58 -10.29 5.91 -3.45
N THR A 59 -10.47 6.00 -4.76
CA THR A 59 -10.47 7.27 -5.50
C THR A 59 -11.77 8.06 -5.26
N PRO A 60 -11.84 9.36 -5.60
CA PRO A 60 -13.00 10.20 -5.28
C PRO A 60 -14.33 9.63 -5.78
N GLY A 61 -15.28 9.43 -4.86
CA GLY A 61 -16.63 8.94 -5.17
C GLY A 61 -16.74 7.43 -5.36
N GLU A 62 -15.63 6.70 -5.28
CA GLU A 62 -15.59 5.24 -5.37
C GLU A 62 -15.63 4.57 -3.98
N GLU A 63 -15.83 3.26 -3.98
CA GLU A 63 -15.77 2.40 -2.81
C GLU A 63 -14.87 1.19 -3.06
N SER A 64 -14.18 0.76 -1.99
CA SER A 64 -13.23 -0.36 -2.04
C SER A 64 -13.44 -1.29 -0.87
N TRP A 65 -13.05 -2.55 -1.05
CA TRP A 65 -13.13 -3.58 -0.01
C TRP A 65 -11.81 -4.31 0.13
N VAL A 66 -11.45 -4.56 1.38
CA VAL A 66 -10.31 -5.42 1.73
C VAL A 66 -10.68 -6.30 2.90
N VAL A 67 -10.20 -7.53 2.89
CA VAL A 67 -10.24 -8.41 4.05
C VAL A 67 -8.89 -8.35 4.74
N LEU A 68 -8.88 -8.04 6.03
CA LEU A 68 -7.68 -7.92 6.86
C LEU A 68 -7.77 -8.84 8.07
N ASP A 69 -6.64 -9.43 8.45
CA ASP A 69 -6.49 -10.08 9.76
C ASP A 69 -5.99 -9.05 10.77
N LEU A 70 -6.86 -8.69 11.72
CA LEU A 70 -6.59 -7.75 12.80
C LEU A 70 -6.57 -8.51 14.14
N PRO A 71 -5.39 -8.85 14.70
CA PRO A 71 -5.26 -9.31 16.08
C PRO A 71 -5.83 -8.30 17.08
N GLU A 72 -6.06 -8.75 18.32
CA GLU A 72 -6.43 -7.85 19.42
C GLU A 72 -5.40 -6.72 19.56
N GLY A 73 -5.88 -5.50 19.76
CA GLY A 73 -5.04 -4.33 19.96
C GLY A 73 -5.70 -3.03 19.55
N VAL A 74 -4.95 -1.95 19.74
CA VAL A 74 -5.36 -0.59 19.37
C VAL A 74 -4.67 -0.23 18.07
N TYR A 75 -5.43 0.24 17.10
CA TYR A 75 -4.96 0.62 15.76
C TYR A 75 -5.23 2.09 15.51
N ALA A 76 -4.27 2.78 14.89
CA ALA A 76 -4.56 3.97 14.14
C ALA A 76 -5.10 3.55 12.77
N VAL A 77 -6.20 4.17 12.36
CA VAL A 77 -6.74 4.10 11.01
C VAL A 77 -6.61 5.49 10.40
N ASN A 78 -5.85 5.62 9.32
CA ASN A 78 -5.57 6.91 8.72
C ASN A 78 -5.60 6.90 7.19
N SER A 79 -5.70 8.10 6.64
CA SER A 79 -5.46 8.37 5.23
C SER A 79 -4.09 9.02 5.09
N ASP A 80 -3.19 8.43 4.30
CA ASP A 80 -1.83 8.96 4.04
C ASP A 80 -1.82 10.14 3.03
N VAL A 81 -3.00 10.72 2.76
CA VAL A 81 -3.21 11.85 1.85
C VAL A 81 -3.55 13.10 2.66
N PRO A 82 -2.57 14.01 2.92
CA PRO A 82 -2.81 15.21 3.72
C PRO A 82 -3.92 16.10 3.17
N GLU A 83 -4.06 16.16 1.83
CA GLU A 83 -5.09 16.93 1.13
C GLU A 83 -6.52 16.49 1.47
N ALA A 84 -6.69 15.24 1.93
CA ALA A 84 -7.99 14.75 2.37
C ALA A 84 -8.44 15.42 3.67
N GLY A 85 -7.51 15.97 4.47
CA GLY A 85 -7.81 16.63 5.74
C GLY A 85 -8.48 15.72 6.77
N LEU A 86 -8.31 14.39 6.63
CA LEU A 86 -8.90 13.39 7.50
C LEU A 86 -7.95 13.11 8.67
N PRO A 87 -8.38 13.29 9.94
CA PRO A 87 -7.57 12.91 11.08
C PRO A 87 -7.46 11.39 11.17
N ALA A 88 -6.36 10.90 11.74
CA ALA A 88 -6.28 9.50 12.14
C ALA A 88 -7.32 9.20 13.23
N VAL A 89 -7.89 8.01 13.19
CA VAL A 89 -8.90 7.54 14.13
C VAL A 89 -8.37 6.32 14.86
N GLU A 90 -8.61 6.25 16.18
CA GLU A 90 -8.29 5.07 16.97
C GLU A 90 -9.39 4.01 16.83
N LEU A 91 -8.99 2.77 16.61
CA LEU A 91 -9.84 1.58 16.56
C LEU A 91 -9.32 0.52 17.54
N GLU A 92 -10.14 0.18 18.54
CA GLU A 92 -9.84 -0.94 19.45
C GLU A 92 -10.46 -2.24 18.93
N VAL A 93 -9.62 -3.24 18.69
CA VAL A 93 -10.02 -4.62 18.37
C VAL A 93 -9.94 -5.43 19.65
N THR A 94 -11.08 -5.78 20.23
CA THR A 94 -11.16 -6.46 21.55
C THR A 94 -11.40 -7.97 21.46
N GLY A 95 -11.53 -8.52 20.25
CA GLY A 95 -11.85 -9.93 20.03
C GLY A 95 -10.61 -10.75 19.72
N GLU A 96 -10.43 -11.89 20.41
CA GLU A 96 -9.41 -12.86 20.05
C GLU A 96 -9.56 -13.28 18.58
N ALA A 97 -8.43 -13.42 17.88
CA ALA A 97 -8.44 -13.98 16.53
C ALA A 97 -8.96 -15.42 16.59
N LEU A 98 -10.13 -15.66 15.99
CA LEU A 98 -10.64 -17.02 15.85
C LEU A 98 -9.62 -17.84 15.04
N ALA A 99 -9.24 -19.00 15.55
CA ALA A 99 -8.51 -19.99 14.78
C ALA A 99 -9.40 -20.47 13.61
N ASP A 100 -8.78 -20.75 12.45
CA ASP A 100 -9.41 -21.33 11.27
C ASP A 100 -10.56 -20.51 10.65
N LEU A 101 -10.32 -19.22 10.41
CA LEU A 101 -11.25 -18.38 9.63
C LEU A 101 -11.22 -18.74 8.14
N PRO A 102 -12.38 -18.75 7.43
CA PRO A 102 -12.42 -18.97 5.99
C PRO A 102 -11.48 -18.00 5.26
N VAL A 103 -10.62 -18.54 4.40
CA VAL A 103 -9.75 -17.78 3.51
C VAL A 103 -10.54 -17.35 2.28
N PRO A 104 -10.58 -16.06 1.93
CA PRO A 104 -11.19 -15.61 0.68
C PRO A 104 -10.56 -16.34 -0.52
N ALA A 105 -11.40 -16.79 -1.45
CA ALA A 105 -10.89 -17.38 -2.69
C ALA A 105 -10.34 -16.27 -3.59
N ALA A 106 -9.02 -16.24 -3.76
CA ALA A 106 -8.33 -15.27 -4.60
C ALA A 106 -8.31 -15.70 -6.07
N THR A 107 -8.39 -14.72 -6.97
CA THR A 107 -8.29 -14.92 -8.43
C THR A 107 -6.87 -14.70 -8.94
N ALA A 108 -6.08 -13.90 -8.23
CA ALA A 108 -4.66 -13.70 -8.45
C ALA A 108 -3.95 -13.50 -7.11
N LYS A 109 -2.64 -13.74 -7.09
CA LYS A 109 -1.81 -13.55 -5.90
C LYS A 109 -0.69 -12.60 -6.19
N VAL A 110 -0.35 -11.81 -5.19
CA VAL A 110 0.80 -10.93 -5.19
C VAL A 110 1.61 -11.29 -3.95
N ASP A 111 2.81 -11.81 -4.15
CA ASP A 111 3.76 -12.01 -3.07
C ASP A 111 4.81 -10.90 -3.12
N MET A 112 4.92 -10.16 -2.02
CA MET A 112 5.94 -9.15 -1.81
C MET A 112 7.08 -9.78 -1.02
N VAL A 113 8.26 -9.76 -1.62
CA VAL A 113 9.50 -10.27 -1.04
C VAL A 113 10.62 -9.33 -1.46
N GLU A 114 11.53 -9.02 -0.55
CA GLU A 114 12.62 -8.05 -0.67
C GLU A 114 12.88 -7.52 -2.09
N MET A 115 12.40 -6.29 -2.33
CA MET A 115 12.57 -5.56 -3.58
C MET A 115 11.95 -6.18 -4.83
N MET A 116 11.00 -7.10 -4.67
CA MET A 116 10.35 -7.80 -5.78
C MET A 116 8.86 -8.04 -5.51
N PHE A 117 8.13 -8.17 -6.62
CA PHE A 117 6.77 -8.68 -6.63
C PHE A 117 6.74 -10.00 -7.41
N HIS A 118 5.99 -10.98 -6.91
CA HIS A 118 5.70 -12.21 -7.63
C HIS A 118 4.20 -12.37 -7.82
N PHE A 119 3.79 -12.73 -9.04
CA PHE A 119 2.39 -12.85 -9.42
C PHE A 119 2.09 -14.28 -9.87
N ASP A 120 1.30 -15.03 -9.09
CA ASP A 120 0.88 -16.39 -9.46
C ASP A 120 -0.50 -16.80 -8.88
N PRO A 121 -1.54 -16.93 -9.72
CA PRO A 121 -1.54 -16.62 -11.15
C PRO A 121 -1.41 -15.10 -11.39
N PRO A 122 -1.02 -14.68 -12.61
CA PRO A 122 -0.96 -13.27 -12.97
C PRO A 122 -2.31 -12.56 -12.82
N ILE A 123 -2.26 -11.26 -12.57
CA ILE A 123 -3.45 -10.39 -12.55
C ILE A 123 -4.00 -10.27 -13.98
N VAL A 124 -5.30 -10.46 -14.15
CA VAL A 124 -6.02 -10.29 -15.42
C VAL A 124 -7.13 -9.26 -15.29
N ALA A 125 -7.63 -8.73 -16.42
CA ALA A 125 -8.68 -7.73 -16.38
C ALA A 125 -10.01 -8.27 -15.81
N GLY A 126 -10.84 -7.35 -15.33
CA GLY A 126 -12.15 -7.60 -14.73
C GLY A 126 -12.12 -7.70 -13.21
N SER A 127 -13.18 -8.25 -12.63
CA SER A 127 -13.31 -8.40 -11.18
C SER A 127 -12.28 -9.40 -10.64
N GLN A 128 -11.42 -8.92 -9.74
CA GLN A 128 -10.37 -9.69 -9.09
C GLN A 128 -10.54 -9.63 -7.56
N ILE A 129 -10.12 -10.71 -6.91
CA ILE A 129 -9.73 -10.72 -5.51
C ILE A 129 -8.24 -11.02 -5.48
N LEU A 130 -7.43 -10.02 -5.14
CA LEU A 130 -5.99 -10.17 -5.00
C LEU A 130 -5.66 -10.63 -3.58
N GLU A 131 -4.99 -11.76 -3.45
CA GLU A 131 -4.32 -12.17 -2.20
C GLU A 131 -2.93 -11.55 -2.20
N VAL A 132 -2.76 -10.47 -1.42
CA VAL A 132 -1.50 -9.74 -1.32
C VAL A 132 -0.81 -10.09 -0.02
N THR A 133 0.28 -10.83 -0.12
CA THR A 133 1.06 -11.35 1.01
C THR A 133 2.41 -10.66 1.07
N ASN A 134 2.84 -10.29 2.27
CA ASN A 134 4.23 -9.94 2.52
C ASN A 134 4.96 -11.17 3.09
N SER A 135 5.69 -11.89 2.24
CA SER A 135 6.53 -13.02 2.67
C SER A 135 7.97 -12.61 2.99
N GLY A 136 8.30 -11.33 2.82
CA GLY A 136 9.59 -10.75 3.18
C GLY A 136 9.78 -10.53 4.67
N GLU A 137 10.97 -10.04 5.01
CA GLU A 137 11.43 -9.59 6.32
C GLU A 137 11.24 -8.07 6.52
N GLN A 138 11.10 -7.30 5.43
CA GLN A 138 10.82 -5.87 5.51
C GLN A 138 9.33 -5.56 5.37
N MET A 139 8.92 -4.39 5.86
CA MET A 139 7.58 -3.85 5.59
C MET A 139 7.47 -3.50 4.10
N HIS A 140 6.35 -3.85 3.49
CA HIS A 140 6.07 -3.59 2.08
C HIS A 140 4.63 -3.13 1.91
N PHE A 141 4.35 -2.48 0.79
CA PHE A 141 2.99 -2.30 0.30
C PHE A 141 3.00 -2.55 -1.20
N PHE A 142 1.83 -2.87 -1.74
CA PHE A 142 1.63 -3.05 -3.17
C PHE A 142 0.71 -1.96 -3.67
N THR A 143 1.23 -1.14 -4.59
CA THR A 143 0.44 -0.13 -5.30
C THR A 143 0.48 -0.40 -6.78
N LEU A 144 -0.64 -0.16 -7.46
CA LEU A 144 -0.72 -0.07 -8.91
C LEU A 144 -0.96 1.37 -9.31
N ALA A 145 -0.19 1.83 -10.29
CA ALA A 145 -0.43 3.10 -10.97
C ALA A 145 -0.52 2.85 -12.48
N SER A 146 -1.59 3.33 -13.13
CA SER A 146 -1.71 3.21 -14.58
C SER A 146 -0.72 4.13 -15.28
N VAL A 147 -0.13 3.65 -16.36
CA VAL A 147 0.86 4.35 -17.18
C VAL A 147 0.60 4.13 -18.67
N PRO A 148 1.18 4.94 -19.56
CA PRO A 148 1.05 4.75 -20.99
C PRO A 148 1.49 3.35 -21.45
N ALA A 149 0.86 2.86 -22.52
CA ALA A 149 1.23 1.58 -23.10
C ALA A 149 2.70 1.61 -23.57
N GLY A 150 3.46 0.57 -23.21
CA GLY A 150 4.86 0.43 -23.56
C GLY A 150 5.84 1.11 -22.60
N THR A 151 5.36 1.73 -21.52
CA THR A 151 6.23 2.18 -20.41
C THR A 151 7.08 1.02 -19.90
N THR A 152 8.35 1.30 -19.63
CA THR A 152 9.32 0.33 -19.09
C THR A 152 9.71 0.69 -17.65
N VAL A 153 10.33 -0.27 -16.95
CA VAL A 153 10.93 0.00 -15.64
C VAL A 153 12.03 1.06 -15.79
N GLU A 154 12.80 1.02 -16.88
CA GLU A 154 13.83 2.01 -17.18
C GLU A 154 13.27 3.43 -17.34
N ASP A 155 12.09 3.58 -17.94
CA ASP A 155 11.43 4.89 -18.03
C ASP A 155 11.10 5.43 -16.64
N PHE A 156 10.54 4.60 -15.75
CA PHE A 156 10.24 4.99 -14.38
C PHE A 156 11.52 5.33 -13.60
N MET A 157 12.55 4.48 -13.68
CA MET A 157 13.83 4.72 -12.99
C MET A 157 14.53 5.97 -13.53
N GLY A 158 14.45 6.22 -14.84
CA GLY A 158 14.91 7.45 -15.47
C GLY A 158 14.18 8.66 -14.89
N LEU A 159 12.85 8.63 -14.87
CA LEU A 159 12.04 9.72 -14.30
C LEU A 159 12.38 9.96 -12.83
N ALA A 160 12.52 8.90 -12.04
CA ALA A 160 12.82 9.00 -10.61
C ALA A 160 14.23 9.57 -10.35
N ALA A 161 15.23 9.21 -11.15
CA ALA A 161 16.57 9.76 -11.06
C ALA A 161 16.61 11.29 -11.33
N SER A 162 15.66 11.82 -12.10
CA SER A 162 15.59 13.27 -12.38
C SER A 162 15.38 14.11 -11.12
N PHE A 163 14.75 13.56 -10.08
CA PHE A 163 14.59 14.23 -8.77
C PHE A 163 15.91 14.41 -8.02
N SER A 164 16.90 13.54 -8.27
CA SER A 164 18.24 13.66 -7.71
C SER A 164 19.10 14.72 -8.45
N GLY A 165 18.53 15.40 -9.46
CA GLY A 165 19.25 16.33 -10.33
C GLY A 165 20.12 15.64 -11.37
N THR A 166 19.97 14.33 -11.54
CA THR A 166 20.67 13.55 -12.59
C THR A 166 19.89 13.70 -13.89
N PRO A 167 20.46 14.29 -14.95
CA PRO A 167 19.80 14.34 -16.25
C PRO A 167 19.62 12.92 -16.80
N THR A 168 18.39 12.53 -17.03
CA THR A 168 18.01 11.25 -17.62
C THR A 168 17.00 11.50 -18.73
N GLU A 169 17.11 10.74 -19.81
CA GLU A 169 16.06 10.68 -20.81
C GLU A 169 15.03 9.67 -20.28
N SER A 170 13.82 10.13 -19.98
CA SER A 170 12.66 9.26 -19.71
C SER A 170 11.56 9.63 -20.67
N SER A 171 10.89 8.62 -21.23
CA SER A 171 9.69 8.83 -22.03
C SER A 171 8.42 8.99 -21.18
N LEU A 172 8.52 8.76 -19.87
CA LEU A 172 7.45 8.88 -18.89
C LEU A 172 7.52 10.25 -18.19
N ALA A 173 6.40 10.96 -18.11
CA ALA A 173 6.24 12.16 -17.29
C ALA A 173 5.42 11.86 -16.01
N PHE A 174 5.48 12.73 -15.01
CA PHE A 174 4.65 12.55 -13.79
C PHE A 174 3.15 12.56 -14.07
N ASP A 175 2.72 13.44 -14.98
CA ASP A 175 1.31 13.53 -15.38
C ASP A 175 0.82 12.25 -16.07
N ASP A 176 1.73 11.38 -16.53
CA ASP A 176 1.39 10.09 -17.13
C ASP A 176 1.14 8.98 -16.09
N ILE A 177 1.52 9.19 -14.82
CA ILE A 177 1.36 8.21 -13.74
C ILE A 177 0.09 8.56 -12.96
N GLN A 178 -0.92 7.68 -13.02
CA GLN A 178 -2.18 7.88 -12.31
C GLN A 178 -2.37 6.79 -11.24
N PRO A 179 -2.63 7.15 -9.97
CA PRO A 179 -2.95 6.19 -8.92
C PRO A 179 -4.13 5.30 -9.34
N TYR A 180 -4.05 4.01 -9.02
CA TYR A 180 -5.10 3.04 -9.35
C TYR A 180 -5.57 2.26 -8.14
N PHE A 181 -4.65 1.77 -7.32
CA PHE A 181 -4.94 0.87 -6.21
C PHE A 181 -3.77 0.81 -5.24
N ASP A 182 -4.04 0.69 -3.94
CA ASP A 182 -3.00 0.57 -2.92
C ASP A 182 -3.46 -0.28 -1.71
N THR A 183 -2.58 -1.15 -1.20
CA THR A 183 -2.86 -2.03 -0.03
C THR A 183 -2.45 -1.46 1.32
N ALA A 184 -1.91 -0.25 1.37
CA ALA A 184 -1.19 0.31 2.51
C ALA A 184 -0.06 -0.60 3.03
N ASN A 185 0.63 -0.14 4.09
CA ASN A 185 1.75 -0.85 4.69
C ASN A 185 1.34 -2.21 5.27
N GLN A 186 2.10 -3.24 4.90
CA GLN A 186 1.97 -4.62 5.35
C GLN A 186 3.28 -5.06 6.04
N SER A 187 3.19 -5.44 7.31
CA SER A 187 4.29 -6.06 8.05
C SER A 187 4.63 -7.46 7.52
N PRO A 188 5.85 -7.96 7.79
CA PRO A 188 6.22 -9.34 7.51
C PRO A 188 5.17 -10.36 7.97
N GLY A 189 4.85 -11.32 7.09
CA GLY A 189 3.92 -12.41 7.36
C GLY A 189 2.44 -12.05 7.33
N THR A 190 2.08 -10.84 6.88
CA THR A 190 0.68 -10.42 6.75
C THR A 190 0.12 -10.71 5.36
N THR A 191 -1.18 -10.94 5.29
CA THR A 191 -1.93 -11.12 4.04
C THR A 191 -3.19 -10.26 4.07
N ALA A 192 -3.46 -9.56 2.98
CA ALA A 192 -4.68 -8.82 2.72
C ALA A 192 -5.37 -9.41 1.47
N TRP A 193 -6.70 -9.42 1.46
CA TRP A 193 -7.47 -9.79 0.26
C TRP A 193 -8.25 -8.60 -0.25
N ALA A 194 -7.76 -7.97 -1.30
CA ALA A 194 -8.35 -6.76 -1.84
C ALA A 194 -9.25 -7.07 -3.03
N ALA A 195 -10.45 -6.50 -3.05
CA ALA A 195 -11.38 -6.61 -4.15
C ALA A 195 -11.26 -5.38 -5.06
N LEU A 196 -11.05 -5.61 -6.34
CA LEU A 196 -10.94 -4.55 -7.35
C LEU A 196 -11.46 -5.02 -8.70
N ASN A 197 -11.95 -4.07 -9.50
CA ASN A 197 -12.17 -4.29 -10.91
C ASN A 197 -10.94 -3.74 -11.66
N VAL A 198 -10.19 -4.62 -12.31
CA VAL A 198 -8.95 -4.24 -13.01
C VAL A 198 -9.24 -3.96 -14.47
N ASP A 199 -8.97 -2.74 -14.93
CA ASP A 199 -9.10 -2.41 -16.35
C ASP A 199 -7.93 -2.99 -17.15
N PRO A 200 -8.12 -3.35 -18.44
CA PRO A 200 -7.01 -3.65 -19.32
C PRO A 200 -6.09 -2.42 -19.47
N GLY A 201 -4.78 -2.61 -19.38
CA GLY A 201 -3.83 -1.50 -19.42
C GLY A 201 -2.39 -1.89 -19.10
N THR A 202 -1.53 -0.87 -19.01
CA THR A 202 -0.16 -1.00 -18.51
C THR A 202 -0.08 -0.30 -17.16
N TYR A 203 0.53 -0.97 -16.18
CA TYR A 203 0.59 -0.52 -14.80
C TYR A 203 2.02 -0.62 -14.27
N LEU A 204 2.44 0.35 -13.48
CA LEU A 204 3.55 0.20 -12.56
C LEU A 204 3.06 -0.48 -11.28
N ALA A 205 3.76 -1.53 -10.85
CA ALA A 205 3.69 -2.05 -9.49
C ALA A 205 4.84 -1.43 -8.69
N LEU A 206 4.55 -0.79 -7.56
CA LEU A 206 5.56 -0.03 -6.79
C LEU A 206 5.46 -0.29 -5.29
N CYS A 207 6.57 -0.08 -4.59
CA CYS A 207 6.62 0.08 -3.14
C CYS A 207 7.58 1.21 -2.79
N PHE A 208 7.16 2.14 -1.94
CA PHE A 208 7.98 3.28 -1.51
C PHE A 208 8.34 3.27 -0.03
N VAL A 209 8.11 2.15 0.68
CA VAL A 209 8.61 2.00 2.05
C VAL A 209 10.12 2.30 2.05
N PRO A 210 10.61 3.18 2.94
CA PRO A 210 12.03 3.43 3.07
C PRO A 210 12.76 2.20 3.63
N ASP A 211 13.87 1.81 2.99
CA ASP A 211 14.74 0.75 3.49
C ASP A 211 15.35 1.17 4.85
N PRO A 212 15.22 0.36 5.91
CA PRO A 212 15.71 0.73 7.24
C PRO A 212 17.23 0.97 7.33
N ALA A 213 18.02 0.37 6.44
CA ALA A 213 19.48 0.49 6.47
C ALA A 213 20.00 1.76 5.78
N THR A 214 19.32 2.20 4.71
CA THR A 214 19.79 3.28 3.83
C THR A 214 18.86 4.49 3.79
N GLY A 215 17.59 4.33 4.19
CA GLY A 215 16.52 5.31 4.03
C GLY A 215 16.03 5.49 2.59
N ALA A 216 16.58 4.74 1.63
CA ALA A 216 16.16 4.83 0.23
C ALA A 216 14.80 4.15 0.03
N PRO A 217 13.85 4.72 -0.75
CA PRO A 217 12.60 4.05 -1.05
C PRO A 217 12.83 2.74 -1.80
N HIS A 218 12.08 1.68 -1.46
CA HIS A 218 12.24 0.36 -2.08
C HIS A 218 12.17 0.37 -3.61
N ALA A 219 11.29 1.17 -4.22
CA ALA A 219 11.22 1.34 -5.66
C ALA A 219 12.56 1.82 -6.26
N MET A 220 13.30 2.68 -5.55
CA MET A 220 14.61 3.17 -5.98
C MET A 220 15.72 2.10 -5.81
N LEU A 221 15.45 1.08 -4.99
CA LEU A 221 16.29 -0.10 -4.82
C LEU A 221 15.91 -1.25 -5.76
N GLY A 222 14.89 -1.07 -6.61
CA GLY A 222 14.46 -2.03 -7.62
C GLY A 222 13.09 -2.65 -7.38
N MET A 223 12.35 -2.27 -6.32
CA MET A 223 10.99 -2.76 -6.07
C MET A 223 9.95 -2.10 -6.97
N VAL A 224 10.11 -2.35 -8.27
CA VAL A 224 9.24 -1.85 -9.34
C VAL A 224 9.07 -2.94 -10.38
N ASP A 225 7.84 -3.10 -10.86
CA ASP A 225 7.53 -3.96 -12.01
C ASP A 225 6.57 -3.25 -12.96
N VAL A 226 6.52 -3.69 -14.22
CA VAL A 226 5.54 -3.22 -15.21
C VAL A 226 4.64 -4.38 -15.60
N LEU A 227 3.35 -4.24 -15.32
CA LEU A 227 2.34 -5.22 -15.67
C LEU A 227 1.57 -4.76 -16.91
N THR A 228 1.42 -5.66 -17.89
CA THR A 228 0.42 -5.49 -18.95
C THR A 228 -0.74 -6.41 -18.65
N ILE A 229 -1.89 -5.83 -18.34
CA ILE A 229 -3.12 -6.52 -17.96
C ILE A 229 -4.07 -6.48 -19.15
N ALA A 230 -4.62 -7.64 -19.51
CA ALA A 230 -5.51 -7.83 -20.66
C ALA A 230 -6.77 -8.63 -20.28
#